data_AF-A0A0D3IJ67-F1
#
_entry.id   AF-A0A0D3IJ67-F1
#
_cell.length_a   1.000
_cell.length_b   1.000
_cell.length_c   1.000
_cell.angle_alpha   90.00
_cell.angle_beta   90.00
_cell.angle_gamma   90.00
#
_symmetry.space_group_name_H-M   'P 1'
#
loop_
_entity.id
_entity.type
_entity.pdbx_description
1 polymer ?
#
loop_
_entity_poly.entity_id
_entity_poly.type
_entity_poly.pdbx_seq_one_letter_code
_entity_poly.pdbx_strand_id
1 'polypeptide(L)'
;IVRLRGLPFNVTQDAIMQFFQGYHIPNGAMAVHLVLGTNSRPNGEAFVEFGSEEAADAALAKDRASIGTRYVEVFRSNLEQMHQALSRANNGMPYAPYPTFSPMGPPMYGGAMGAPGGMGVVDSVVKMRGLPYKVTRNDILEFFAGLSVPLNGVHLMFNEREQPTGEAYVEFSSPEDRERAMSKDRQHMGGRYVELFRVSRAEMIQA
;
A
#
# COMPACT_ATOMS: atom_id res chain seq x y z
N ILE A 1 -21.48 -4.57 7.25
CA ILE A 1 -20.02 -4.29 7.30
C ILE A 1 -19.60 -4.29 8.77
N VAL A 2 -18.40 -4.77 9.06
CA VAL A 2 -17.86 -4.79 10.42
C VAL A 2 -16.51 -4.10 10.42
N ARG A 3 -16.24 -3.32 11.46
CA ARG A 3 -14.95 -2.67 11.71
C ARG A 3 -14.20 -3.47 12.77
N LEU A 4 -12.94 -3.76 12.48
CA LEU A 4 -12.00 -4.41 13.38
C LEU A 4 -11.04 -3.37 13.94
N ARG A 5 -10.66 -3.53 15.20
CA ARG A 5 -9.64 -2.71 15.86
C ARG A 5 -8.76 -3.57 16.75
N GLY A 6 -7.50 -3.15 16.92
CA GLY A 6 -6.53 -3.84 17.77
C GLY A 6 -5.79 -4.97 17.06
N LEU A 7 -5.91 -5.05 15.73
CA LEU A 7 -5.23 -6.05 14.92
C LEU A 7 -3.70 -5.94 15.07
N PRO A 8 -2.97 -7.06 15.02
CA PRO A 8 -1.51 -7.04 14.92
C PRO A 8 -1.04 -6.23 13.71
N PHE A 9 0.07 -5.50 13.83
CA PHE A 9 0.61 -4.68 12.74
C PHE A 9 1.13 -5.51 11.54
N ASN A 10 1.29 -6.82 11.70
CA ASN A 10 1.69 -7.75 10.64
C ASN A 10 0.51 -8.64 10.20
N VAL A 11 -0.73 -8.27 10.53
CA VAL A 11 -1.91 -9.05 10.13
C VAL A 11 -2.05 -9.05 8.61
N THR A 12 -2.35 -10.22 8.05
CA THR A 12 -2.67 -10.39 6.62
C THR A 12 -4.18 -10.50 6.44
N GLN A 13 -4.65 -10.25 5.21
CA GLN A 13 -6.07 -10.46 4.87
C GLN A 13 -6.48 -11.91 5.14
N ASP A 14 -5.62 -12.89 4.83
CA ASP A 14 -5.85 -14.31 5.13
C ASP A 14 -6.07 -14.58 6.63
N ALA A 15 -5.30 -13.92 7.51
CA ALA A 15 -5.49 -14.08 8.95
C ALA A 15 -6.85 -13.56 9.43
N ILE A 16 -7.36 -12.47 8.81
CA ILE A 16 -8.69 -11.94 9.08
C ILE A 16 -9.78 -12.86 8.52
N MET A 17 -9.57 -13.43 7.33
CA MET A 17 -10.46 -14.45 6.76
C MET A 17 -10.55 -15.68 7.65
N GLN A 18 -9.42 -16.12 8.23
CA GLN A 18 -9.40 -17.23 9.18
C GLN A 18 -10.10 -16.87 10.51
N PHE A 19 -9.98 -15.63 10.98
CA PHE A 19 -10.69 -15.17 12.18
C PHE A 19 -12.21 -15.22 12.03
N PHE A 20 -12.71 -14.90 10.83
CA PHE A 20 -14.12 -15.01 10.44
C PHE A 20 -14.46 -16.31 9.69
N GLN A 21 -13.66 -17.37 9.88
CA GLN A 21 -13.99 -18.67 9.32
C GLN A 21 -15.37 -19.13 9.81
N GLY A 22 -16.23 -19.53 8.87
CA GLY A 22 -17.61 -19.92 9.14
C GLY A 22 -18.67 -18.84 8.85
N TYR A 23 -18.26 -17.62 8.50
CA TYR A 23 -19.16 -16.56 8.06
C TYR A 23 -19.07 -16.35 6.54
N HIS A 24 -20.18 -15.91 5.92
CA HIS A 24 -20.23 -15.68 4.47
C HIS A 24 -19.68 -14.31 4.08
N ILE A 25 -18.53 -14.30 3.42
CA ILE A 25 -17.80 -13.11 2.94
C ILE A 25 -17.71 -13.19 1.40
N PRO A 26 -18.53 -12.42 0.65
CA PRO A 26 -18.83 -12.70 -0.76
C PRO A 26 -17.69 -12.44 -1.74
N ASN A 27 -16.56 -11.88 -1.31
CA ASN A 27 -15.40 -11.64 -2.19
C ASN A 27 -14.07 -12.10 -1.55
N GLY A 28 -14.14 -13.00 -0.55
CA GLY A 28 -12.97 -13.51 0.14
C GLY A 28 -12.05 -12.39 0.66
N ALA A 29 -10.74 -12.50 0.39
CA ALA A 29 -9.75 -11.49 0.80
C ALA A 29 -10.03 -10.08 0.23
N MET A 30 -10.75 -9.95 -0.89
CA MET A 30 -11.07 -8.64 -1.47
C MET A 30 -12.14 -7.88 -0.68
N ALA A 31 -12.92 -8.57 0.15
CA ALA A 31 -13.87 -7.94 1.07
C ALA A 31 -13.20 -7.41 2.36
N VAL A 32 -11.89 -7.61 2.51
CA VAL A 32 -11.11 -7.19 3.69
C VAL A 32 -10.28 -5.97 3.35
N HIS A 33 -10.65 -4.83 3.93
CA HIS A 33 -10.02 -3.54 3.71
C HIS A 33 -9.21 -3.12 4.93
N LEU A 34 -7.88 -3.25 4.84
CA LEU A 34 -6.98 -2.79 5.90
C LEU A 34 -6.89 -1.26 5.88
N VAL A 35 -7.07 -0.62 7.04
CA VAL A 35 -6.88 0.82 7.18
C VAL A 35 -5.40 1.08 7.41
N LEU A 36 -4.82 1.85 6.51
CA LEU A 36 -3.44 2.30 6.65
C LEU A 36 -3.41 3.62 7.40
N GLY A 37 -2.43 3.77 8.27
CA GLY A 37 -2.09 5.04 8.90
C GLY A 37 -1.38 5.97 7.91
N THR A 38 -1.03 7.16 8.40
CA THR A 38 -0.36 8.22 7.64
C THR A 38 1.01 7.84 7.06
N ASN A 39 1.58 6.70 7.45
CA ASN A 39 2.85 6.15 7.00
C ASN A 39 2.68 4.86 6.19
N SER A 40 1.49 4.62 5.64
CA SER A 40 1.13 3.40 4.91
C SER A 40 1.28 2.11 5.74
N ARG A 41 1.48 2.21 7.06
CA ARG A 41 1.48 1.04 7.95
C ARG A 41 0.06 0.76 8.40
N PRO A 42 -0.35 -0.52 8.50
CA PRO A 42 -1.63 -0.86 9.08
C PRO A 42 -1.71 -0.27 10.49
N ASN A 43 -2.73 0.54 10.75
CA ASN A 43 -2.90 1.21 12.04
C ASN A 43 -3.57 0.30 13.09
N GLY A 44 -3.73 -1.00 12.76
CA GLY A 44 -4.45 -1.98 13.57
C GLY A 44 -5.97 -1.94 13.37
N GLU A 45 -6.47 -1.25 12.35
CA GLU A 45 -7.89 -1.20 11.98
C GLU A 45 -8.14 -1.81 10.60
N ALA A 46 -9.31 -2.42 10.44
CA ALA A 46 -9.74 -2.96 9.16
C ALA A 46 -11.27 -2.93 9.05
N PHE A 47 -11.78 -3.03 7.84
CA PHE A 47 -13.20 -3.22 7.56
C PHE A 47 -13.40 -4.53 6.80
N VAL A 48 -14.47 -5.24 7.12
CA VAL A 48 -14.86 -6.48 6.44
C VAL A 48 -16.28 -6.35 5.93
N GLU A 49 -16.45 -6.60 4.64
CA GLU A 49 -17.75 -6.67 3.98
C GLU A 49 -18.31 -8.09 4.07
N PHE A 50 -19.51 -8.23 4.64
CA PHE A 50 -20.22 -9.50 4.72
C PHE A 50 -21.35 -9.51 3.69
N GLY A 51 -21.69 -10.69 3.20
CA GLY A 51 -22.69 -10.83 2.12
C GLY A 51 -24.12 -10.66 2.57
N SER A 52 -24.37 -10.63 3.88
CA SER A 52 -25.67 -10.33 4.46
C SER A 52 -25.51 -9.56 5.77
N GLU A 53 -26.57 -8.87 6.18
CA GLU A 53 -26.61 -8.15 7.46
C GLU A 53 -26.56 -9.13 8.64
N GLU A 54 -27.25 -10.26 8.53
CA GLU A 54 -27.26 -11.32 9.55
C GLU A 54 -25.86 -11.90 9.77
N ALA A 55 -25.08 -12.08 8.71
CA ALA A 55 -23.70 -12.54 8.81
C ALA A 55 -22.81 -11.50 9.50
N ALA A 56 -23.05 -10.20 9.27
CA ALA A 56 -22.33 -9.13 9.95
C ALA A 56 -22.71 -9.04 11.44
N ASP A 57 -23.99 -9.15 11.80
CA ASP A 57 -24.43 -9.16 13.20
C ASP A 57 -23.92 -10.41 13.93
N ALA A 58 -23.96 -11.58 13.29
CA ALA A 58 -23.41 -12.80 13.86
C ALA A 58 -21.87 -12.74 14.03
N ALA A 59 -21.17 -11.98 13.18
CA ALA A 59 -19.73 -11.75 13.29
C ALA A 59 -19.35 -10.88 14.50
N LEU A 60 -20.27 -10.06 15.04
CA LEU A 60 -20.04 -9.30 16.28
C LEU A 60 -19.80 -10.19 17.49
N ALA A 61 -20.25 -11.45 17.46
CA ALA A 61 -19.97 -12.43 18.50
C ALA A 61 -18.46 -12.78 18.63
N LYS A 62 -17.63 -12.40 17.65
CA LYS A 62 -16.18 -12.53 17.69
C LYS A 62 -15.48 -11.39 18.44
N ASP A 63 -16.22 -10.44 19.01
CA ASP A 63 -15.63 -9.37 19.82
C ASP A 63 -14.75 -9.93 20.95
N ARG A 64 -13.59 -9.31 21.15
CA ARG A 64 -12.53 -9.70 22.09
C ARG A 64 -11.84 -11.04 21.81
N ALA A 65 -12.18 -11.74 20.73
CA ALA A 65 -11.41 -12.90 20.31
C ALA A 65 -10.01 -12.48 19.83
N SER A 66 -9.04 -13.39 19.92
CA SER A 66 -7.65 -13.08 19.62
C SER A 66 -7.23 -13.45 18.20
N ILE A 67 -6.43 -12.58 17.58
CA ILE A 67 -5.62 -12.90 16.41
C ILE A 67 -4.16 -12.86 16.85
N GLY A 68 -3.54 -14.04 16.92
CA GLY A 68 -2.20 -14.19 17.50
C GLY A 68 -2.17 -13.74 18.96
N THR A 69 -1.36 -12.73 19.27
CA THR A 69 -1.16 -12.21 20.63
C THR A 69 -2.05 -11.01 20.98
N ARG A 70 -2.97 -10.61 20.10
CA ARG A 70 -3.79 -9.40 20.26
C ARG A 70 -5.26 -9.76 20.32
N TYR A 71 -5.98 -9.17 21.28
CA TYR A 71 -7.44 -9.18 21.27
C TYR A 71 -7.94 -8.20 20.21
N VAL A 72 -8.95 -8.61 19.45
CA VAL A 72 -9.56 -7.83 18.39
C VAL A 72 -10.93 -7.36 18.84
N GLU A 73 -11.17 -6.06 18.75
CA GLU A 73 -12.47 -5.47 18.98
C GLU A 73 -13.25 -5.45 17.66
N VAL A 74 -14.51 -5.88 17.72
CA VAL A 74 -15.36 -6.08 16.53
C VAL A 74 -16.61 -5.21 16.65
N PHE A 75 -16.73 -4.19 15.80
CA PHE A 75 -17.81 -3.21 15.85
C PHE A 75 -18.69 -3.26 14.61
N ARG A 76 -19.98 -3.03 14.78
CA ARG A 76 -20.90 -2.80 13.64
C ARG A 76 -20.48 -1.53 12.91
N SER A 77 -20.38 -1.60 11.59
CA SER A 77 -20.07 -0.43 10.77
C SER A 77 -20.84 -0.44 9.45
N ASN A 78 -20.69 0.63 8.65
CA ASN A 78 -21.42 0.83 7.42
C ASN A 78 -20.48 1.26 6.28
N LEU A 79 -21.03 1.32 5.06
CA LEU A 79 -20.26 1.60 3.84
C LEU A 79 -19.64 2.99 3.88
N GLU A 80 -20.39 3.97 4.37
CA GLU A 80 -19.94 5.36 4.48
C GLU A 80 -18.74 5.50 5.44
N GLN A 81 -18.81 4.89 6.62
CA GLN A 81 -17.73 4.91 7.61
C GLN A 81 -16.47 4.20 7.09
N MET A 82 -16.65 3.08 6.38
CA MET A 82 -15.55 2.38 5.70
C MET A 82 -14.91 3.28 4.66
N HIS A 83 -15.71 3.89 3.77
CA HIS A 83 -15.20 4.79 2.74
C HIS A 83 -14.48 5.99 3.34
N GLN A 84 -15.03 6.63 4.38
CA GLN A 84 -14.38 7.75 5.07
C GLN A 84 -13.04 7.35 5.69
N ALA A 85 -12.97 6.18 6.34
CA ALA A 85 -11.73 5.68 6.94
C ALA A 85 -10.67 5.34 5.88
N LEU A 86 -11.06 4.69 4.79
CA LEU A 86 -10.16 4.37 3.68
C LEU A 86 -9.74 5.62 2.91
N SER A 87 -10.62 6.61 2.76
CA SER A 87 -10.29 7.87 2.08
C SER A 87 -9.35 8.74 2.91
N ARG A 88 -9.48 8.72 4.25
CA ARG A 88 -8.50 9.34 5.16
C ARG A 88 -7.12 8.69 5.08
N ALA A 89 -7.07 7.37 4.90
CA ALA A 89 -5.84 6.65 4.64
C ALA A 89 -5.25 6.96 3.24
N ASN A 90 -6.10 7.33 2.29
CA ASN A 90 -5.75 7.54 0.88
C ASN A 90 -5.67 9.03 0.47
N ASN A 91 -5.28 9.92 1.39
CA ASN A 91 -5.13 11.38 1.18
C ASN A 91 -6.35 12.07 0.54
N GLY A 92 -7.57 11.59 0.80
CA GLY A 92 -8.82 12.18 0.30
C GLY A 92 -9.25 11.73 -1.10
N MET A 93 -8.59 10.72 -1.68
CA MET A 93 -9.06 10.08 -2.91
C MET A 93 -10.31 9.22 -2.63
N PRO A 94 -11.40 9.36 -3.42
CA PRO A 94 -12.61 8.55 -3.23
C PRO A 94 -12.29 7.07 -3.46
N TYR A 95 -12.58 6.25 -2.46
CA TYR A 95 -12.49 4.80 -2.56
C TYR A 95 -13.50 4.29 -3.60
N ALA A 96 -13.02 3.79 -4.74
CA ALA A 96 -13.84 3.13 -5.75
C ALA A 96 -13.94 1.63 -5.38
N PRO A 97 -15.14 1.09 -5.08
CA PRO A 97 -15.26 -0.21 -4.44
C PRO A 97 -14.85 -1.39 -5.34
N TYR A 98 -14.77 -1.22 -6.66
CA TYR A 98 -14.31 -2.24 -7.61
C TYR A 98 -13.74 -1.60 -8.90
N PRO A 99 -12.80 -2.25 -9.62
CA PRO A 99 -12.40 -1.82 -10.96
C PRO A 99 -13.55 -2.11 -11.93
N THR A 100 -14.29 -1.08 -12.35
CA THR A 100 -15.33 -1.21 -13.38
C THR A 100 -14.70 -1.45 -14.74
N PHE A 101 -14.64 -2.72 -15.14
CA PHE A 101 -14.53 -3.08 -16.56
C PHE A 101 -15.83 -2.69 -17.26
N SER A 102 -15.81 -1.64 -18.09
CA SER A 102 -16.85 -1.38 -19.09
C SER A 102 -16.24 -1.37 -20.49
N PRO A 103 -16.69 -2.23 -21.42
CA PRO A 103 -16.17 -2.32 -22.78
C PRO A 103 -16.91 -1.37 -23.74
N MET A 104 -16.14 -0.77 -24.65
CA MET A 104 -16.51 -0.14 -25.92
C MET A 104 -17.16 1.26 -25.95
N GLY A 105 -16.41 2.19 -26.56
CA GLY A 105 -16.90 3.39 -27.25
C GLY A 105 -15.73 4.11 -27.97
N PRO A 106 -15.73 4.25 -29.31
CA PRO A 106 -14.61 4.84 -30.07
C PRO A 106 -14.72 6.39 -30.20
N PRO A 107 -13.70 7.07 -30.76
CA PRO A 107 -13.22 8.37 -30.29
C PRO A 107 -13.78 9.56 -31.08
N MET A 108 -13.83 10.76 -30.47
CA MET A 108 -13.86 12.01 -31.22
C MET A 108 -13.13 13.16 -30.52
N TYR A 109 -12.44 13.90 -31.37
CA TYR A 109 -11.53 15.02 -31.22
C TYR A 109 -12.27 16.34 -30.95
N GLY A 110 -11.67 17.25 -30.18
CA GLY A 110 -12.05 18.67 -30.17
C GLY A 110 -12.15 19.28 -28.76
N GLY A 111 -11.12 20.04 -28.37
CA GLY A 111 -11.02 20.66 -27.05
C GLY A 111 -11.91 21.89 -26.83
N ALA A 112 -12.15 22.23 -25.56
CA ALA A 112 -11.59 23.43 -24.92
C ALA A 112 -12.08 23.59 -23.47
N MET A 113 -11.11 23.87 -22.60
CA MET A 113 -11.17 24.54 -21.29
C MET A 113 -11.71 23.78 -20.05
N GLY A 114 -10.75 23.42 -19.17
CA GLY A 114 -10.93 23.62 -17.73
C GLY A 114 -10.52 22.50 -16.77
N ALA A 115 -9.25 22.05 -16.76
CA ALA A 115 -8.54 21.52 -15.56
C ALA A 115 -7.15 20.95 -15.96
N PRO A 116 -6.04 21.32 -15.28
CA PRO A 116 -4.75 20.67 -15.51
C PRO A 116 -4.55 19.48 -14.54
N GLY A 117 -4.18 18.33 -15.11
CA GLY A 117 -3.69 17.15 -14.40
C GLY A 117 -4.68 15.97 -14.43
N GLY A 118 -4.82 15.20 -15.50
CA GLY A 118 -3.79 14.78 -16.46
C GLY A 118 -3.17 13.47 -16.00
N MET A 119 -3.72 12.36 -16.52
CA MET A 119 -3.08 11.06 -16.75
C MET A 119 -2.48 10.33 -15.54
N GLY A 120 -2.97 9.11 -15.27
CA GLY A 120 -2.44 8.21 -14.25
C GLY A 120 -0.93 8.03 -14.39
N VAL A 121 -0.19 8.64 -13.47
CA VAL A 121 1.20 8.27 -13.20
C VAL A 121 1.14 7.07 -12.26
N VAL A 122 1.17 5.90 -12.86
CA VAL A 122 1.55 4.67 -12.17
C VAL A 122 2.86 4.93 -11.40
N ASP A 123 2.74 5.03 -10.07
CA ASP A 123 3.87 5.32 -9.18
C ASP A 123 5.00 4.33 -9.42
N SER A 124 6.12 4.85 -9.93
CA SER A 124 7.28 4.07 -10.36
C SER A 124 8.42 4.18 -9.34
N VAL A 125 8.11 4.36 -8.06
CA VAL A 125 9.11 4.62 -7.01
C VAL A 125 9.31 3.40 -6.12
N VAL A 126 10.57 3.12 -5.77
CA VAL A 126 10.97 2.08 -4.83
C VAL A 126 11.74 2.71 -3.68
N LYS A 127 11.35 2.37 -2.45
CA LYS A 127 12.16 2.63 -1.26
C LYS A 127 13.11 1.46 -1.04
N MET A 128 14.38 1.76 -0.85
CA MET A 128 15.43 0.84 -0.45
C MET A 128 15.73 1.03 1.04
N ARG A 129 15.93 -0.09 1.75
CA ARG A 129 16.36 -0.10 3.15
C ARG A 129 17.49 -1.08 3.35
N GLY A 130 18.36 -0.78 4.31
CA GLY A 130 19.49 -1.64 4.63
C GLY A 130 20.73 -1.36 3.79
N LEU A 131 20.80 -0.21 3.12
CA LEU A 131 21.93 0.18 2.29
C LEU A 131 23.21 0.43 3.11
N PRO A 132 24.38 -0.07 2.67
CA PRO A 132 25.68 0.23 3.29
C PRO A 132 25.86 1.72 3.62
N TYR A 133 26.49 2.06 4.74
CA TYR A 133 26.71 3.48 5.10
C TYR A 133 27.64 4.22 4.13
N LYS A 134 28.38 3.49 3.29
CA LYS A 134 29.24 4.04 2.24
C LYS A 134 28.61 3.96 0.85
N VAL A 135 27.31 3.64 0.75
CA VAL A 135 26.61 3.53 -0.53
C VAL A 135 26.63 4.86 -1.28
N THR A 136 26.91 4.81 -2.57
CA THR A 136 26.86 5.95 -3.47
C THR A 136 25.67 5.82 -4.42
N ARG A 137 25.31 6.92 -5.09
CA ARG A 137 24.33 6.90 -6.18
C ARG A 137 24.71 5.88 -7.26
N ASN A 138 26.00 5.75 -7.56
CA ASN A 138 26.49 4.82 -8.59
C ASN A 138 26.24 3.37 -8.19
N ASP A 139 26.45 3.00 -6.92
CA ASP A 139 26.20 1.65 -6.42
C ASP A 139 24.71 1.26 -6.53
N ILE A 140 23.81 2.22 -6.31
CA ILE A 140 22.36 2.02 -6.47
C ILE A 140 21.99 1.82 -7.94
N LEU A 141 22.58 2.62 -8.85
CA LEU A 141 22.39 2.44 -10.28
C LEU A 141 22.92 1.09 -10.77
N GLU A 142 24.05 0.63 -10.23
CA GLU A 142 24.61 -0.69 -10.54
C GLU A 142 23.73 -1.83 -10.01
N PHE A 143 23.16 -1.69 -8.81
CA PHE A 143 22.22 -2.65 -8.26
C PHE A 143 20.97 -2.83 -9.13
N PHE A 144 20.50 -1.73 -9.73
CA PHE A 144 19.39 -1.72 -10.69
C PHE A 144 19.85 -1.74 -12.15
N ALA A 145 21.06 -2.22 -12.44
CA ALA A 145 21.56 -2.32 -13.80
C ALA A 145 20.58 -3.09 -14.70
N GLY A 146 20.30 -2.53 -15.88
CA GLY A 146 19.32 -3.06 -16.84
C GLY A 146 17.88 -2.57 -16.65
N LEU A 147 17.65 -1.65 -15.71
CA LEU A 147 16.39 -0.94 -15.50
C LEU A 147 16.56 0.56 -15.81
N SER A 148 15.51 1.22 -16.28
CA SER A 148 15.56 2.64 -16.62
C SER A 148 15.33 3.52 -15.39
N VAL A 149 16.41 4.10 -14.87
CA VAL A 149 16.39 5.09 -13.78
C VAL A 149 16.83 6.45 -14.36
N PRO A 150 16.03 7.53 -14.23
CA PRO A 150 16.42 8.85 -14.70
C PRO A 150 17.61 9.41 -13.88
N LEU A 151 18.39 10.32 -14.46
CA LEU A 151 19.62 10.87 -13.84
C LEU A 151 19.43 11.41 -12.41
N ASN A 152 18.25 11.97 -12.12
CA ASN A 152 17.89 12.52 -10.81
C ASN A 152 16.92 11.62 -10.02
N GLY A 153 16.76 10.36 -10.41
CA GLY A 153 15.78 9.46 -9.79
C GLY A 153 16.23 8.85 -8.46
N VAL A 154 17.51 8.98 -8.08
CA VAL A 154 18.05 8.37 -6.85
C VAL A 154 18.22 9.43 -5.76
N HIS A 155 17.47 9.25 -4.68
CA HIS A 155 17.41 10.13 -3.51
C HIS A 155 17.90 9.37 -2.26
N LEU A 156 19.09 9.71 -1.78
CA LEU A 156 19.65 9.16 -0.55
C LEU A 156 19.11 9.92 0.66
N MET A 157 18.70 9.20 1.70
CA MET A 157 18.19 9.82 2.93
C MET A 157 19.32 10.03 3.94
N PHE A 158 19.37 11.23 4.50
CA PHE A 158 20.32 11.62 5.53
C PHE A 158 19.56 12.05 6.79
N ASN A 159 20.12 11.78 7.97
CA ASN A 159 19.55 12.25 9.22
C ASN A 159 19.91 13.74 9.47
N GLU A 160 19.39 14.31 10.56
CA GLU A 160 19.68 15.70 10.98
C GLU A 160 21.18 16.00 11.21
N ARG A 161 22.00 14.95 11.32
CA ARG A 161 23.46 15.04 11.49
C ARG A 161 24.21 14.79 10.17
N GLU A 162 23.52 14.85 9.03
CA GLU A 162 24.03 14.59 7.68
C GLU A 162 24.62 13.19 7.48
N GLN A 163 24.25 12.23 8.34
CA GLN A 163 24.69 10.84 8.22
C GLN A 163 23.68 10.03 7.41
N PRO A 164 24.14 9.12 6.53
CA PRO A 164 23.25 8.29 5.74
C PRO A 164 22.45 7.36 6.66
N THR A 165 21.12 7.40 6.53
CA THR A 165 20.21 6.57 7.34
C THR A 165 20.24 5.10 6.91
N GLY A 166 20.84 4.79 5.76
CA GLY A 166 20.78 3.49 5.12
C GLY A 166 19.47 3.26 4.36
N GLU A 167 18.72 4.33 4.10
CA GLU A 167 17.52 4.34 3.28
C GLU A 167 17.73 5.21 2.03
N ALA A 168 17.11 4.82 0.92
CA ALA A 168 17.07 5.61 -0.30
C ALA A 168 15.74 5.42 -1.03
N TYR A 169 15.42 6.34 -1.92
CA TYR A 169 14.30 6.25 -2.83
C TYR A 169 14.82 6.28 -4.26
N VAL A 170 14.24 5.45 -5.12
CA VAL A 170 14.60 5.35 -6.53
C VAL A 170 13.33 5.47 -7.36
N GLU A 171 13.24 6.55 -8.13
CA GLU A 171 12.24 6.75 -9.17
C GLU A 171 12.69 6.01 -10.43
N PHE A 172 11.83 5.16 -10.99
CA PHE A 172 12.05 4.51 -12.29
C PHE A 172 11.30 5.27 -13.39
N SER A 173 11.79 5.18 -14.62
CA SER A 173 11.14 5.80 -15.79
C SER A 173 9.79 5.15 -16.12
N SER A 174 9.58 3.90 -15.70
CA SER A 174 8.37 3.13 -15.97
C SER A 174 7.96 2.28 -14.77
N PRO A 175 6.65 1.96 -14.63
CA PRO A 175 6.16 1.08 -13.56
C PRO A 175 6.58 -0.38 -13.77
N GLU A 176 6.88 -0.75 -15.02
CA GLU A 176 7.38 -2.07 -15.42
C GLU A 176 8.81 -2.25 -14.90
N ASP A 177 9.66 -1.23 -15.05
CA ASP A 177 11.01 -1.23 -14.47
C ASP A 177 10.97 -1.29 -12.95
N ARG A 178 10.02 -0.61 -12.30
CA ARG A 178 9.78 -0.74 -10.86
C ARG A 178 9.41 -2.17 -10.47
N GLU A 179 8.51 -2.85 -11.20
CA GLU A 179 8.18 -4.26 -10.90
C GLU A 179 9.38 -5.20 -11.10
N ARG A 180 10.18 -4.96 -12.14
CA ARG A 180 11.43 -5.70 -12.35
C ARG A 180 12.45 -5.41 -11.24
N ALA A 181 12.48 -4.18 -10.71
CA ALA A 181 13.29 -3.80 -9.56
C ALA A 181 12.89 -4.59 -8.31
N MET A 182 11.58 -4.78 -8.06
CA MET A 182 11.08 -5.54 -6.90
C MET A 182 11.52 -7.01 -6.91
N SER A 183 11.86 -7.58 -8.07
CA SER A 183 12.44 -8.93 -8.15
C SER A 183 13.86 -9.02 -7.57
N LYS A 184 14.48 -7.88 -7.25
CA LYS A 184 15.77 -7.78 -6.56
C LYS A 184 15.64 -7.60 -5.05
N ASP A 185 14.44 -7.72 -4.49
CA ASP A 185 14.24 -7.68 -3.04
C ASP A 185 15.10 -8.74 -2.34
N ARG A 186 15.71 -8.36 -1.21
CA ARG A 186 16.64 -9.14 -0.40
C ARG A 186 17.95 -9.54 -1.08
N GLN A 187 18.27 -8.97 -2.24
CA GLN A 187 19.62 -9.13 -2.81
C GLN A 187 20.66 -8.37 -1.98
N HIS A 188 21.91 -8.83 -2.06
CA HIS A 188 23.00 -8.21 -1.34
C HIS A 188 23.60 -7.03 -2.11
N MET A 189 23.84 -5.93 -1.39
CA MET A 189 24.67 -4.81 -1.84
C MET A 189 25.89 -4.75 -0.93
N GLY A 190 27.04 -5.21 -1.43
CA GLY A 190 28.21 -5.46 -0.62
C GLY A 190 27.91 -6.49 0.48
N GLY A 191 28.14 -6.13 1.74
CA GLY A 191 27.93 -7.03 2.89
C GLY A 191 26.53 -7.01 3.51
N ARG A 192 25.56 -6.26 2.96
CA ARG A 192 24.22 -6.11 3.54
C ARG A 192 23.14 -6.56 2.57
N TYR A 193 22.10 -7.23 3.06
CA TYR A 193 20.90 -7.47 2.28
C TYR A 193 20.09 -6.18 2.19
N VAL A 194 19.52 -5.93 1.02
CA VAL A 194 18.72 -4.73 0.73
C VAL A 194 17.26 -5.13 0.63
N GLU A 195 16.41 -4.44 1.39
CA GLU A 195 14.96 -4.59 1.32
C GLU A 195 14.37 -3.53 0.39
N LEU A 196 13.47 -3.94 -0.49
CA LEU A 196 12.79 -3.06 -1.45
C LEU A 196 11.30 -2.98 -1.14
N PHE A 197 10.76 -1.76 -1.18
CA PHE A 197 9.33 -1.50 -0.94
C PHE A 197 8.77 -0.65 -2.08
N ARG A 198 7.58 -1.02 -2.56
CA ARG A 198 6.82 -0.16 -3.48
C ARG A 198 6.33 1.04 -2.68
N VAL A 199 6.61 2.24 -3.18
CA VAL A 199 6.17 3.49 -2.56
C VAL A 199 5.68 4.44 -3.64
N SER A 200 4.79 5.35 -3.25
CA SER A 200 4.34 6.42 -4.12
C SER A 200 5.37 7.54 -4.22
N ARG A 201 5.31 8.33 -5.29
CA ARG A 201 6.15 9.53 -5.41
C ARG A 201 5.84 10.55 -4.32
N ALA A 202 4.59 10.59 -3.84
CA ALA A 202 4.18 11.43 -2.72
C ALA A 202 4.89 11.04 -1.42
N GLU A 203 5.00 9.74 -1.12
CA GLU A 203 5.73 9.23 0.06
C GLU A 203 7.22 9.54 0.03
N MET A 204 7.83 9.58 -1.17
CA MET A 204 9.22 10.02 -1.33
C MET A 204 9.39 11.52 -1.01
N ILE A 205 8.45 12.37 -1.43
CA ILE A 205 8.53 13.82 -1.20
C ILE A 205 8.28 14.18 0.27
N GLN A 206 7.55 13.33 1.00
CA GLN A 206 7.23 13.53 2.42
C GLN A 206 8.30 12.96 3.38
N ALA A 207 9.28 12.23 2.88
CA ALA A 207 10.35 11.61 3.66
C ALA A 207 11.49 12.60 3.98
#